data_AF-A0A4Y8LDZ1-F1
#
_entry.id   AF-A0A4Y8LDZ1-F1
#
_cell.length_a   1.000
_cell.length_b   1.000
_cell.length_c   1.000
_cell.angle_alpha   90.00
_cell.angle_beta   90.00
_cell.angle_gamma   90.00
#
_symmetry.space_group_name_H-M   'P 1'
#
loop_
_entity.id
_entity.type
_entity.pdbx_description
1 polymer ?
#
loop_
_entity_poly.entity_id
_entity_poly.type
_entity_poly.pdbx_seq_one_letter_code
_entity_poly.pdbx_strand_id
1 'polypeptide(L)'
;MAILVFLIIMSGVAYLYFKTKQIRTPRPVEKEWQASRAGMALGVGMGLVGINTLFLFNFELASNLIFTYIVALLFIIIGFSSAWIRYKAYKHYTPLLAEEENNWNN
;
A
#
# COMPACT_ATOMS: atom_id res chain seq x y z
N MET A 1 -19.46 -6.81 -3.27
CA MET A 1 -19.48 -5.38 -2.85
C MET A 1 -18.82 -5.20 -1.47
N ALA A 2 -19.41 -5.66 -0.35
CA ALA A 2 -18.88 -5.41 1.00
C ALA A 2 -17.47 -5.97 1.28
N ILE A 3 -17.11 -7.10 0.65
CA ILE A 3 -15.79 -7.73 0.85
C ILE A 3 -14.62 -6.86 0.36
N LEU A 4 -14.81 -6.11 -0.75
CA LEU A 4 -13.76 -5.22 -1.26
C LEU A 4 -13.56 -4.03 -0.31
N VAL A 5 -14.66 -3.45 0.18
CA VAL A 5 -14.63 -2.37 1.17
C VAL A 5 -13.96 -2.84 2.47
N PHE A 6 -14.26 -4.06 2.93
CA PHE A 6 -13.59 -4.64 4.08
C PHE A 6 -12.07 -4.79 3.87
N LEU A 7 -11.64 -5.28 2.70
CA LEU A 7 -10.22 -5.40 2.37
C LEU A 7 -9.51 -4.03 2.29
N ILE A 8 -10.19 -3.00 1.77
CA ILE A 8 -9.67 -1.62 1.73
C ILE A 8 -9.46 -1.09 3.16
N ILE A 9 -10.45 -1.28 4.03
CA ILE A 9 -10.35 -0.87 5.44
C ILE A 9 -9.19 -1.61 6.13
N MET A 10 -9.09 -2.93 5.94
CA MET A 10 -7.99 -3.73 6.49
C MET A 10 -6.61 -3.25 6.01
N SER A 11 -6.48 -2.90 4.72
CA SER A 11 -5.28 -2.29 4.17
C SER A 11 -4.97 -0.93 4.80
N GLY A 12 -5.98 -0.10 5.03
CA GLY A 12 -5.84 1.19 5.72
C GLY A 12 -5.39 1.04 7.18
N VAL A 13 -5.95 0.07 7.90
CA VAL A 13 -5.53 -0.27 9.27
C VAL A 13 -4.09 -0.76 9.29
N ALA A 14 -3.73 -1.66 8.36
CA ALA A 14 -2.36 -2.14 8.22
C ALA A 14 -1.38 -0.99 7.92
N TYR A 15 -1.76 -0.04 7.06
CA TYR A 15 -0.97 1.17 6.80
C TYR A 15 -0.72 1.97 8.08
N LEU A 16 -1.77 2.27 8.84
CA LEU A 16 -1.65 3.04 10.09
C LEU A 16 -0.78 2.29 11.12
N TYR A 17 -0.92 0.98 11.20
CA TYR A 17 -0.11 0.13 12.08
C TYR A 17 1.39 0.20 11.71
N PHE A 18 1.74 0.03 10.44
CA PHE A 18 3.15 0.11 10.02
C PHE A 18 3.70 1.54 10.10
N LYS A 19 2.87 2.56 9.83
CA LYS A 19 3.28 3.96 9.92
C LYS A 19 3.49 4.42 11.36
N THR A 20 2.68 3.96 12.31
CA THR A 20 2.93 4.23 13.74
C THR A 20 4.20 3.55 14.22
N LYS A 21 4.48 2.33 13.75
CA LYS A 21 5.75 1.65 14.03
C LYS A 21 6.96 2.40 13.42
N GLN A 22 6.84 2.91 12.19
CA GLN A 22 7.86 3.74 11.54
C GLN A 22 8.22 4.99 12.36
N ILE A 23 7.23 5.66 12.97
CA ILE A 23 7.47 6.90 13.75
C ILE A 23 8.20 6.59 15.06
N ARG A 24 7.96 5.42 15.65
CA ARG A 24 8.54 5.02 16.94
C ARG A 24 9.93 4.41 16.83
N THR A 25 10.36 3.98 15.64
CA THR A 25 11.65 3.33 15.44
C THR A 25 12.79 4.37 15.30
N PRO A 26 13.80 4.37 16.20
CA PRO A 26 14.94 5.29 16.13
C PRO A 26 15.99 4.86 15.10
N ARG A 27 16.00 3.57 14.71
CA ARG A 27 16.97 2.99 13.76
C ARG A 27 16.64 3.38 12.31
N PRO A 28 17.59 3.95 11.55
CA PRO A 28 17.32 4.46 10.20
C PRO A 28 16.95 3.35 9.20
N VAL A 29 17.62 2.19 9.20
CA VAL A 29 17.27 1.10 8.26
C VAL A 29 15.96 0.43 8.65
N GLU A 30 15.74 0.18 9.94
CA GLU A 30 14.46 -0.38 10.40
C GLU A 30 13.27 0.56 10.11
N LYS A 31 13.47 1.88 10.21
CA LYS A 31 12.46 2.87 9.84
C LYS A 31 12.09 2.80 8.36
N GLU A 32 13.06 2.71 7.46
CA GLU A 32 12.84 2.57 6.01
C GLU A 32 12.17 1.23 5.66
N TRP A 33 12.46 0.17 6.41
CA TRP A 33 11.79 -1.13 6.27
C TRP A 33 10.31 -1.06 6.67
N GLN A 34 9.98 -0.44 7.81
CA GLN A 34 8.59 -0.23 8.21
C GLN A 34 7.86 0.71 7.23
N ALA A 35 8.53 1.75 6.72
CA ALA A 35 8.00 2.67 5.71
C ALA A 35 7.66 1.94 4.40
N SER A 36 8.50 1.00 3.98
CA SER A 36 8.28 0.15 2.81
C SER A 36 7.05 -0.74 2.99
N ARG A 37 6.87 -1.35 4.18
CA ARG A 37 5.67 -2.14 4.50
C ARG A 37 4.39 -1.31 4.55
N ALA A 38 4.45 -0.14 5.19
CA ALA A 38 3.33 0.80 5.23
C ALA A 38 2.91 1.21 3.81
N GLY A 39 3.88 1.56 2.97
CA GLY A 39 3.57 1.96 1.61
C GLY A 39 3.10 0.80 0.72
N MET A 40 3.56 -0.44 0.93
CA MET A 40 2.99 -1.61 0.25
C MET A 40 1.51 -1.76 0.58
N ALA A 41 1.15 -1.65 1.86
CA ALA A 41 -0.23 -1.69 2.30
C ALA A 41 -1.06 -0.58 1.62
N LEU A 42 -0.53 0.64 1.52
CA LEU A 42 -1.18 1.72 0.75
C LEU A 42 -1.37 1.41 -0.73
N GLY A 43 -0.33 0.91 -1.41
CA GLY A 43 -0.40 0.60 -2.84
C GLY A 43 -1.47 -0.47 -3.12
N VAL A 44 -1.51 -1.52 -2.30
CA VAL A 44 -2.56 -2.55 -2.36
C VAL A 44 -3.93 -1.95 -2.06
N GLY A 45 -4.05 -1.08 -1.06
CA GLY A 45 -5.29 -0.38 -0.72
C GLY A 45 -5.81 0.48 -1.88
N MET A 46 -4.92 1.27 -2.50
CA MET A 46 -5.26 2.08 -3.68
C MET A 46 -5.66 1.23 -4.88
N GLY A 47 -5.00 0.10 -5.12
CA GLY A 47 -5.38 -0.86 -6.15
C GLY A 47 -6.78 -1.45 -5.92
N LEU A 48 -7.08 -1.84 -4.68
CA LEU A 48 -8.41 -2.32 -4.28
C LEU A 48 -9.48 -1.24 -4.39
N VAL A 49 -9.16 0.02 -4.06
CA VAL A 49 -10.06 1.17 -4.26
C VAL A 49 -10.37 1.36 -5.75
N GLY A 50 -9.36 1.30 -6.63
CA GLY A 50 -9.56 1.40 -8.08
C GLY A 50 -10.48 0.29 -8.62
N ILE A 51 -10.29 -0.95 -8.15
CA ILE A 51 -11.16 -2.09 -8.50
C ILE A 51 -12.58 -1.87 -7.97
N ASN A 52 -12.73 -1.44 -6.71
CA ASN A 52 -14.02 -1.19 -6.09
C ASN A 52 -14.82 -0.09 -6.81
N THR A 53 -14.13 0.95 -7.30
CA THR A 53 -14.71 2.02 -8.12
C THR A 53 -15.29 1.47 -9.44
N LEU A 54 -14.62 0.52 -10.10
CA LEU A 54 -15.19 -0.13 -11.30
C LEU A 54 -16.53 -0.81 -10.97
N PHE A 55 -16.62 -1.56 -9.88
CA PHE A 55 -17.84 -2.27 -9.51
C PHE A 55 -18.99 -1.36 -9.04
N LEU A 56 -18.68 -0.26 -8.34
CA LEU A 56 -19.68 0.68 -7.83
C LEU A 56 -20.39 1.46 -8.95
N PHE A 57 -19.67 1.86 -10.00
CA PHE A 57 -20.20 2.73 -11.04
C PHE A 57 -20.73 1.99 -12.29
N ASN A 58 -20.56 0.67 -12.36
CA ASN A 58 -21.03 -0.15 -13.48
C ASN A 58 -22.56 -0.38 -13.50
N PHE A 59 -23.29 -0.16 -12.40
CA PHE A 59 -24.69 -0.60 -12.29
C PHE A 59 -25.75 0.53 -12.31
N GLU A 60 -25.37 1.79 -12.13
CA GLU A 60 -26.35 2.86 -11.97
C GLU A 60 -25.91 4.14 -12.71
N LEU A 61 -26.39 4.26 -13.95
CA LEU A 61 -26.66 5.53 -14.63
C LEU A 61 -25.49 6.55 -14.72
N ALA A 62 -24.37 6.17 -15.34
CA ALA A 62 -23.28 7.12 -15.61
C ALA A 62 -23.48 7.87 -16.94
N SER A 63 -24.03 9.08 -16.88
CA SER A 63 -24.00 10.08 -17.97
C SER A 63 -22.58 10.54 -18.34
N ASN A 64 -21.51 10.03 -17.70
CA ASN A 64 -20.09 10.29 -17.98
C ASN A 64 -19.20 9.04 -17.70
N LEU A 65 -19.55 7.90 -18.27
CA LEU A 65 -18.90 6.59 -18.04
C LEU A 65 -17.37 6.56 -18.30
N ILE A 66 -16.88 7.42 -19.19
CA ILE A 66 -15.48 7.45 -19.64
C ILE A 66 -14.53 7.94 -18.52
N PHE A 67 -14.91 8.99 -17.79
CA PHE A 67 -14.04 9.57 -16.77
C PHE A 67 -13.81 8.63 -15.60
N THR A 68 -14.87 7.97 -15.12
CA THR A 68 -14.78 7.00 -14.02
C THR A 68 -13.89 5.83 -14.37
N TYR A 69 -13.98 5.34 -15.61
CA TYR A 69 -13.16 4.23 -16.07
C TYR A 69 -11.67 4.61 -16.15
N ILE A 70 -11.37 5.81 -16.65
CA ILE A 70 -10.00 6.35 -16.70
C ILE A 70 -9.43 6.51 -15.29
N VAL A 71 -10.19 7.12 -14.37
CA VAL A 71 -9.75 7.32 -12.98
C VAL A 71 -9.51 5.99 -12.29
N ALA A 72 -10.42 5.02 -12.46
CA ALA A 72 -10.26 3.70 -11.89
C ALA A 72 -9.02 2.97 -12.45
N LEU A 73 -8.79 3.04 -13.77
CA LEU A 73 -7.62 2.48 -14.41
C LEU A 73 -6.32 3.09 -13.86
N LEU A 74 -6.28 4.42 -13.71
CA LEU A 74 -5.13 5.12 -13.11
C LEU A 74 -4.88 4.67 -11.68
N PHE A 75 -5.92 4.56 -10.85
CA PHE A 75 -5.78 4.09 -9.46
C PHE A 75 -5.27 2.64 -9.38
N ILE A 76 -5.71 1.77 -10.29
CA ILE A 76 -5.22 0.39 -10.39
C ILE A 76 -3.73 0.40 -10.77
N ILE A 77 -3.37 1.09 -11.86
CA ILE A 77 -1.98 1.12 -12.35
C ILE A 77 -1.05 1.70 -11.29
N ILE A 78 -1.41 2.84 -10.69
CA ILE A 78 -0.60 3.52 -9.68
C ILE A 78 -0.54 2.67 -8.39
N GLY A 79 -1.67 2.10 -7.96
CA GLY A 79 -1.75 1.26 -6.76
C GLY A 79 -0.85 0.03 -6.87
N PHE A 80 -0.99 -0.75 -7.95
CA PHE A 80 -0.18 -1.95 -8.15
C PHE A 80 1.30 -1.64 -8.41
N SER A 81 1.61 -0.61 -9.21
CA SER A 81 3.01 -0.22 -9.48
C SER A 81 3.71 0.24 -8.21
N SER A 82 3.03 1.06 -7.39
CA SER A 82 3.59 1.53 -6.11
C SER A 82 3.77 0.37 -5.11
N ALA A 83 2.83 -0.58 -5.06
CA ALA A 83 2.99 -1.79 -4.25
C ALA A 83 4.21 -2.61 -4.68
N TRP A 84 4.42 -2.79 -5.99
CA TRP A 84 5.54 -3.56 -6.53
C TRP A 84 6.91 -2.93 -6.22
N ILE A 85 7.04 -1.61 -6.42
CA ILE A 85 8.27 -0.88 -6.11
C ILE A 85 8.63 -1.03 -4.63
N ARG A 86 7.63 -0.91 -3.76
CA ARG A 86 7.82 -1.01 -2.31
C ARG A 86 8.07 -2.43 -1.84
N TYR A 87 7.57 -3.44 -2.55
CA TYR A 87 7.93 -4.84 -2.35
C TYR A 87 9.40 -5.11 -2.68
N LYS A 88 9.89 -4.54 -3.79
CA LYS A 88 11.32 -4.61 -4.14
C LYS A 88 12.18 -3.91 -3.09
N ALA A 89 11.77 -2.73 -2.62
CA ALA A 89 12.45 -2.00 -1.55
C ALA A 89 12.50 -2.82 -0.25
N TYR A 90 11.36 -3.38 0.17
CA TYR A 90 11.30 -4.26 1.35
C TYR A 90 12.32 -5.40 1.27
N LYS A 91 12.39 -6.11 0.14
CA LYS A 91 13.35 -7.20 -0.07
C LYS A 91 14.80 -6.72 0.04
N HIS A 92 15.11 -5.53 -0.46
CA HIS A 92 16.45 -4.94 -0.40
C HIS A 92 16.84 -4.53 1.03
N TYR A 93 15.91 -3.97 1.81
CA TYR A 93 16.17 -3.55 3.20
C TYR A 93 16.28 -4.71 4.20
N THR A 94 15.68 -5.87 3.93
CA THR A 94 15.76 -7.05 4.82
C THR A 94 17.19 -7.45 5.23
N PRO A 95 18.15 -7.65 4.31
CA PRO A 95 19.52 -8.00 4.67
C PRO A 95 20.26 -6.87 5.41
N LEU A 96 20.04 -5.61 5.00
CA LEU A 96 20.62 -4.44 5.65
C LEU A 96 20.17 -4.30 7.12
N LEU A 97 18.95 -4.74 7.42
CA LEU A 97 18.38 -4.72 8.77
C LEU A 97 19.07 -5.73 9.69
N ALA A 98 19.40 -6.92 9.16
CA ALA A 98 20.16 -7.92 9.91
C ALA A 98 21.60 -7.46 10.19
N GLU A 99 22.19 -6.68 9.28
CA GLU A 99 23.51 -6.08 9.43
C GLU A 99 23.51 -4.93 10.45
N GLU A 100 22.46 -4.11 10.46
CA GLU A 100 22.26 -3.05 11.46
C GLU A 100 22.01 -3.65 12.87
N GLU A 101 21.27 -4.75 12.96
CA GLU A 101 20.99 -5.46 14.21
C GLU A 101 22.26 -6.09 14.82
N ASN A 102 23.13 -6.68 13.99
CA ASN A 102 24.41 -7.23 14.44
C ASN A 102 25.39 -6.15 14.93
N ASN A 103 25.45 -4.99 14.27
CA ASN A 103 26.32 -3.88 14.68
C ASN A 103 25.84 -3.15 15.94
N TRP A 104 24.54 -3.22 16.27
CA TRP A 104 24.00 -2.60 17.48
C TRP A 104 24.20 -3.45 18.75
N ASN A 105 24.29 -4.78 18.60
CA ASN A 105 24.42 -5.72 19.71
C ASN A 105 25.88 -6.03 20.10
N ASN A 106 26.86 -5.39 19.45
CA ASN A 106 28.31 -5.56 19.66
C ASN A 106 28.92 -4.26 20.22
#